data_AF-A0A0L0TA46-F1
#
_entry.id   AF-A0A0L0TA46-F1
#
_cell.length_a   1.000
_cell.length_b   1.000
_cell.length_c   1.000
_cell.angle_alpha   90.00
_cell.angle_beta   90.00
_cell.angle_gamma   90.00
#
_symmetry.space_group_name_H-M   'P 1'
#
loop_
_entity.id
_entity.type
_entity.pdbx_description
1 polymer ?
#
loop_
_entity_poly.entity_id
_entity_poly.type
_entity_poly.pdbx_seq_one_letter_code
_entity_poly.pdbx_strand_id
1 'polypeptide(L)'
;MFNILAKLPIDTDNLREVKIGPLVTFYTRAPRETNDIKKIAQSCITKWSRPILNISDSYRDVRLAEHAVDLSQIHSQPVLDASQRHITSLSASQLTPEQRAAKRARVPIPNAAGYLVRPSSNVHDVDRQKRKGEARAVEKALYKMRGPGRK
;
A
#
# COMPACT_ATOMS: atom_id res chain seq x y z
N MET A 1 9.52 -26.06 18.25
CA MET A 1 8.51 -26.70 17.37
C MET A 1 8.06 -25.78 16.23
N PHE A 2 7.44 -24.62 16.50
CA PHE A 2 6.95 -23.70 15.43
C PHE A 2 8.03 -23.24 14.44
N ASN A 3 9.29 -23.09 14.88
CA ASN A 3 10.42 -22.79 14.00
C ASN A 3 10.66 -23.84 12.90
N ILE A 4 10.25 -25.08 13.13
CA ILE A 4 10.37 -26.17 12.16
C ILE A 4 9.27 -26.03 11.09
N LEU A 5 8.05 -25.70 11.51
CA LEU A 5 6.92 -25.45 10.61
C LEU A 5 7.20 -24.32 9.62
N ALA A 6 7.93 -23.28 10.03
CA ALA A 6 8.30 -22.18 9.15
C ALA A 6 9.30 -22.58 8.04
N LYS A 7 10.16 -23.57 8.32
CA LYS A 7 11.21 -24.04 7.39
C LYS A 7 10.73 -25.14 6.45
N LEU A 8 9.67 -25.86 6.82
CA LEU A 8 9.15 -26.96 6.03
C LEU A 8 8.41 -26.44 4.78
N PRO A 9 8.68 -26.97 3.57
CA PRO A 9 7.84 -26.75 2.41
C PRO A 9 6.56 -27.57 2.57
N ILE A 10 5.43 -26.90 2.81
CA ILE A 10 4.11 -27.52 2.90
C ILE A 10 3.30 -27.10 1.69
N ASP A 11 2.84 -28.08 0.92
CA ASP A 11 1.96 -27.90 -0.22
C ASP A 11 0.49 -27.79 0.20
N THR A 12 -0.35 -27.29 -0.71
CA THR A 12 -1.80 -27.11 -0.46
C THR A 12 -2.52 -28.43 -0.20
N ASP A 13 -2.07 -29.53 -0.82
CA ASP A 13 -2.67 -30.84 -0.67
C ASP A 13 -2.39 -31.41 0.74
N ASN A 14 -1.13 -31.34 1.17
CA ASN A 14 -0.73 -31.72 2.53
C ASN A 14 -1.45 -30.89 3.60
N LEU A 15 -1.67 -29.59 3.34
CA LEU A 15 -2.41 -28.71 4.24
C LEU A 15 -3.86 -29.17 4.43
N ARG A 16 -4.49 -29.66 3.35
CA ARG A 16 -5.86 -30.16 3.32
C ARG A 16 -5.99 -31.52 4.00
N GLU A 17 -5.07 -32.44 3.73
CA GLU A 17 -5.07 -33.80 4.28
C GLU A 17 -4.81 -33.81 5.79
N VAL A 18 -3.74 -33.13 6.23
CA VAL A 18 -3.29 -33.12 7.63
C VAL A 18 -4.11 -32.17 8.51
N LYS A 19 -4.90 -31.27 7.91
CA LYS A 19 -5.73 -30.27 8.61
C LYS A 19 -4.92 -29.41 9.60
N ILE A 20 -3.70 -29.03 9.23
CA ILE A 20 -2.82 -28.22 10.08
C ILE A 20 -3.20 -26.72 10.10
N GLY A 21 -3.91 -26.22 9.08
CA GLY A 21 -4.35 -24.82 9.00
C GLY A 21 -5.19 -24.34 10.19
N PRO A 22 -6.26 -25.06 10.58
CA PRO A 22 -7.06 -24.74 11.78
C PRO A 22 -6.22 -24.72 13.06
N LEU A 23 -5.29 -25.66 13.22
CA LEU A 23 -4.41 -25.73 14.38
C LEU A 23 -3.52 -24.48 14.46
N VAL A 24 -2.86 -24.09 13.37
CA VAL A 24 -2.04 -22.88 13.34
C VAL A 24 -2.87 -21.63 13.60
N THR A 25 -4.10 -21.57 13.08
CA THR A 25 -5.04 -20.49 13.36
C THR A 25 -5.41 -20.41 14.84
N PHE A 26 -5.60 -21.55 15.51
CA PHE A 26 -5.87 -21.60 16.95
C PHE A 26 -4.74 -20.95 17.76
N TYR A 27 -3.48 -21.26 17.45
CA TYR A 27 -2.32 -20.67 18.12
C TYR A 27 -2.18 -19.15 17.92
N THR A 28 -2.79 -18.57 16.89
CA THR A 28 -2.83 -17.10 16.75
C THR A 28 -3.75 -16.42 17.75
N ARG A 29 -4.83 -17.09 18.16
CA ARG A 29 -5.87 -16.53 19.04
C ARG A 29 -5.71 -16.95 20.50
N ALA A 30 -4.97 -18.02 20.77
CA ALA A 30 -4.78 -18.55 22.11
C ALA A 30 -4.09 -17.52 23.04
N PRO A 31 -4.69 -17.20 24.20
CA PRO A 31 -4.16 -16.19 25.12
C PRO A 31 -2.86 -16.64 25.82
N ARG A 32 -2.68 -17.96 25.99
CA ARG A 32 -1.58 -18.58 26.73
C ARG A 32 -0.23 -18.58 25.98
N GLU A 33 -0.24 -18.29 24.69
CA GLU A 33 0.93 -18.44 23.82
C GLU A 33 1.81 -17.20 23.80
N THR A 34 3.12 -17.41 23.63
CA THR A 34 4.10 -16.33 23.52
C THR A 34 3.89 -15.52 22.23
N ASN A 35 4.23 -14.22 22.27
CA ASN A 35 4.09 -13.34 21.11
C ASN A 35 4.92 -13.81 19.91
N ASP A 36 6.04 -14.49 20.14
CA ASP A 36 6.89 -15.00 19.06
C ASP A 36 6.24 -16.17 18.31
N ILE A 37 5.58 -17.07 19.03
CA ILE A 37 4.81 -18.17 18.42
C ILE A 37 3.66 -17.59 17.60
N LYS A 38 2.96 -16.56 18.10
CA LYS A 38 1.88 -15.88 17.37
C LYS A 38 2.38 -15.27 16.07
N LYS A 39 3.53 -14.60 16.08
CA LYS A 39 4.15 -14.04 14.86
C LYS A 39 4.46 -15.12 13.83
N ILE A 40 5.07 -16.22 14.26
CA ILE A 40 5.42 -17.33 13.37
C ILE A 40 4.15 -17.98 12.81
N ALA A 41 3.14 -18.22 13.64
CA ALA A 41 1.87 -18.78 13.20
C ALA A 41 1.18 -17.89 12.16
N GLN A 42 1.16 -16.57 12.37
CA GLN A 42 0.62 -15.61 11.39
C GLN A 42 1.41 -15.66 10.07
N SER A 43 2.74 -15.73 10.14
CA SER A 43 3.59 -15.86 8.95
C SER A 43 3.36 -17.18 8.20
N CYS A 44 3.10 -18.29 8.90
CA CYS A 44 2.75 -19.56 8.26
C CYS A 44 1.39 -19.46 7.56
N ILE A 45 0.40 -18.81 8.18
CA ILE A 45 -0.93 -18.62 7.58
C ILE A 45 -0.82 -17.79 6.30
N THR A 46 -0.09 -16.67 6.31
CA THR A 46 0.09 -15.87 5.09
C THR A 46 0.76 -16.69 4.01
N LYS A 47 1.86 -17.39 4.32
CA LYS A 47 2.61 -18.20 3.34
C LYS A 47 1.75 -19.30 2.72
N TRP A 48 0.99 -20.05 3.50
CA TRP A 48 0.22 -21.20 3.00
C TRP A 48 -1.12 -20.80 2.36
N SER A 49 -1.71 -19.67 2.72
CA SER A 49 -2.96 -19.19 2.11
C SER A 49 -2.77 -18.53 0.74
N ARG A 50 -1.57 -18.00 0.45
CA ARG A 50 -1.24 -17.32 -0.82
C ARG A 50 -1.61 -18.12 -2.08
N PRO A 51 -1.17 -19.38 -2.26
CA PRO A 51 -1.52 -20.16 -3.46
C PRO A 51 -3.03 -20.45 -3.55
N ILE A 52 -3.75 -20.49 -2.43
CA ILE A 52 -5.20 -20.71 -2.41
C ILE A 52 -5.93 -19.44 -2.86
N LEU A 53 -5.45 -18.27 -2.44
CA LEU A 53 -6.08 -16.97 -2.75
C LEU A 53 -5.60 -16.38 -4.09
N ASN A 54 -4.61 -16.98 -4.75
CA ASN A 54 -3.94 -16.44 -5.93
C ASN A 54 -3.37 -15.02 -5.69
N ILE A 55 -2.88 -14.76 -4.48
CA ILE A 55 -2.26 -13.48 -4.10
C ILE A 55 -0.76 -13.69 -4.00
N SER A 56 0.01 -12.82 -4.63
CA SER A 56 1.47 -12.79 -4.53
C SER A 56 1.96 -12.20 -3.20
N ASP A 57 3.20 -12.51 -2.84
CA ASP A 57 3.84 -11.96 -1.63
C ASP A 57 4.52 -10.60 -1.87
N SER A 58 4.69 -10.21 -3.13
CA SER A 58 5.32 -8.96 -3.54
C SER A 58 4.33 -7.80 -3.46
N TYR A 59 4.69 -6.74 -2.73
CA TYR A 59 3.95 -5.48 -2.72
C TYR A 59 3.76 -4.89 -4.13
N ARG A 60 4.70 -5.17 -5.06
CA ARG A 60 4.64 -4.65 -6.44
C ARG A 60 3.54 -5.28 -7.28
N ASP A 61 3.08 -6.46 -6.89
CA ASP A 61 2.09 -7.22 -7.63
C ASP A 61 0.67 -6.93 -7.12
N VAL A 62 0.55 -6.19 -6.02
CA VAL A 62 -0.74 -5.68 -5.53
C VAL A 62 -1.27 -4.69 -6.56
N ARG A 63 -2.27 -5.12 -7.33
CA ARG A 63 -3.01 -4.26 -8.26
C ARG A 63 -3.93 -3.32 -7.47
N LEU A 64 -3.36 -2.24 -6.95
CA LEU A 64 -4.15 -1.14 -6.39
C LEU A 64 -4.75 -0.35 -7.56
N ALA A 65 -6.01 0.05 -7.42
CA ALA A 65 -6.61 0.98 -8.38
C ALA A 65 -5.86 2.31 -8.30
N GLU A 66 -5.40 2.79 -9.46
CA GLU A 66 -4.82 4.13 -9.58
C GLU A 66 -5.96 5.13 -9.76
N HIS A 67 -5.97 6.19 -8.96
CA HIS A 67 -6.89 7.30 -9.16
C HIS A 67 -6.08 8.53 -9.52
N ALA A 68 -6.36 9.09 -10.69
CA ALA A 68 -5.88 10.42 -11.04
C ALA A 68 -6.61 11.40 -10.12
N VAL A 69 -5.87 12.01 -9.20
CA VAL A 69 -6.39 13.10 -8.38
C VAL A 69 -6.68 14.25 -9.34
N ASP A 70 -7.95 14.52 -9.59
CA ASP A 70 -8.37 15.68 -10.36
C ASP A 70 -8.09 16.94 -9.52
N LEU A 71 -6.98 17.62 -9.86
CA LEU A 71 -6.56 18.84 -9.20
C LEU A 71 -7.64 19.92 -9.28
N SER A 72 -8.53 19.92 -10.29
CA SER A 72 -9.59 20.94 -10.41
C SER A 72 -10.61 20.88 -9.26
N GLN A 73 -10.85 19.69 -8.70
CA GLN A 73 -11.80 19.49 -7.59
C GLN A 73 -11.22 19.88 -6.22
N ILE A 74 -9.90 19.95 -6.09
CA ILE A 74 -9.24 20.46 -4.87
C ILE A 74 -9.41 21.98 -4.77
N HIS A 75 -9.40 22.68 -5.91
CA HIS A 75 -9.54 24.13 -5.98
C HIS A 75 -10.99 24.62 -6.03
N SER A 76 -11.97 23.72 -6.20
CA SER A 76 -13.40 24.06 -6.21
C SER A 76 -14.03 24.15 -4.81
N GLN A 77 -13.24 24.04 -3.74
CA GLN A 77 -13.69 24.60 -2.46
C GLN A 77 -13.83 26.11 -2.67
N PRO A 78 -15.02 26.70 -2.47
CA PRO A 78 -15.20 28.13 -2.68
C PRO A 78 -14.29 28.83 -1.67
N VAL A 79 -13.16 29.33 -2.15
CA VAL A 79 -12.42 30.40 -1.49
C VAL A 79 -13.39 31.56 -1.52
N LEU A 80 -14.11 31.73 -0.42
CA LEU A 80 -14.93 32.90 -0.17
C LEU A 80 -14.06 34.11 -0.48
N ASP A 81 -14.50 34.82 -1.50
CA ASP A 81 -13.87 35.92 -2.21
C ASP A 81 -12.96 36.78 -1.31
N ALA A 82 -11.66 36.75 -1.58
CA ALA A 82 -10.66 37.51 -0.83
C ALA A 82 -10.80 39.04 -1.07
N SER A 83 -11.63 39.47 -2.03
CA SER A 83 -11.83 40.87 -2.40
C SER A 83 -12.78 41.64 -1.47
N GLN A 84 -13.51 40.98 -0.56
CA GLN A 84 -14.44 41.65 0.38
C GLN A 84 -13.85 41.94 1.78
N ARG A 85 -12.53 41.86 1.95
CA ARG A 85 -11.88 42.25 3.23
C ARG A 85 -11.62 43.76 3.36
N HIS A 86 -12.45 44.60 2.76
CA HIS A 86 -12.40 46.04 3.01
C HIS A 86 -13.09 46.36 4.33
N ILE A 87 -12.28 46.44 5.39
CA ILE A 87 -12.45 47.27 6.59
C ILE A 87 -13.90 47.39 7.09
N THR A 88 -14.26 46.52 8.03
CA THR A 88 -15.16 46.94 9.10
C THR A 88 -14.62 46.36 10.39
N SER A 89 -13.83 47.17 11.09
CA SER A 89 -13.48 46.93 12.49
C SER A 89 -14.74 47.14 13.35
N LEU A 90 -15.71 46.23 13.22
CA LEU A 90 -16.78 46.10 14.21
C LEU A 90 -16.15 45.40 15.41
N SER A 91 -16.13 46.12 16.52
CA SER A 91 -15.69 45.63 17.81
C SER A 91 -16.39 44.30 18.11
N ALA A 92 -15.66 43.35 18.71
CA ALA A 92 -16.11 41.98 18.92
C ALA A 92 -17.51 41.88 19.58
N SER A 93 -17.98 42.92 20.27
CA SER A 93 -19.30 43.02 20.92
C SER A 93 -20.50 43.13 19.97
N GLN A 94 -20.33 43.40 18.67
CA GLN A 94 -21.46 43.58 17.73
C GLN A 94 -21.80 42.36 16.88
N LEU A 95 -21.09 41.23 17.06
CA LEU A 95 -21.33 40.00 16.31
C LEU A 95 -22.40 39.14 16.99
N THR A 96 -23.35 38.61 16.21
CA THR A 96 -24.31 37.62 16.71
C THR A 96 -23.58 36.34 17.17
N PRO A 97 -24.13 35.56 18.12
CA PRO A 97 -23.46 34.37 18.64
C PRO A 97 -23.07 33.37 17.53
N GLU A 98 -23.87 33.29 16.48
CA GLU A 98 -23.65 32.45 15.30
C GLU A 98 -22.41 32.87 14.48
N GLN A 99 -22.24 34.18 14.26
CA GLN A 99 -21.08 34.73 13.55
C GLN A 99 -19.78 34.60 14.36
N ARG A 100 -19.88 34.67 15.70
CA ARG A 100 -18.73 34.45 16.59
C ARG A 100 -18.33 32.97 16.65
N ALA A 101 -19.27 32.04 16.50
CA ALA A 101 -19.00 30.60 16.38
C ALA A 101 -18.32 30.25 15.04
N ALA A 102 -18.66 30.93 13.95
CA ALA A 102 -18.05 30.74 12.64
C ALA A 102 -16.56 31.16 12.56
N LYS A 103 -16.09 32.03 13.48
CA LYS A 103 -14.68 32.46 13.57
C LYS A 103 -13.81 31.54 14.44
N ARG A 104 -14.35 30.45 14.99
CA ARG A 104 -13.55 29.46 15.71
C ARG A 104 -12.73 28.65 14.70
N ALA A 105 -11.42 28.51 14.95
CA ALA A 105 -10.56 27.63 14.17
C ALA A 105 -11.17 26.23 14.13
N ARG A 106 -11.61 25.77 12.96
CA ARG A 106 -12.11 24.40 12.78
C ARG A 106 -10.91 23.46 12.76
N VAL A 107 -10.91 22.50 13.69
CA VAL A 107 -9.93 21.41 13.67
C VAL A 107 -10.24 20.53 12.46
N PRO A 108 -9.30 20.31 11.53
CA PRO A 108 -9.54 19.41 10.41
C PRO A 108 -9.81 18.00 10.94
N ILE A 109 -10.86 17.37 10.41
CA ILE A 109 -11.24 16.01 10.78
C ILE A 109 -10.08 15.09 10.40
N PRO A 110 -9.57 14.24 11.30
CA PRO A 110 -8.55 13.28 10.96
C PRO A 110 -9.10 12.32 9.90
N ASN A 111 -8.64 12.50 8.68
CA ASN A 111 -8.83 11.58 7.58
C ASN A 111 -7.97 10.34 7.89
N ALA A 112 -8.61 9.24 8.31
CA ALA A 112 -8.00 7.93 8.43
C ALA A 112 -8.16 7.14 7.12
N ALA A 113 -7.92 7.75 5.96
CA ALA A 113 -8.01 7.06 4.68
C ALA A 113 -6.93 5.98 4.65
N GLY A 114 -7.38 4.73 4.78
CA GLY A 114 -6.59 3.59 4.36
C GLY A 114 -6.23 3.75 2.89
N TYR A 115 -4.98 3.44 2.55
CA TYR A 115 -4.42 3.50 1.20
C TYR A 115 -5.03 2.40 0.30
N LEU A 116 -6.31 2.51 -0.04
CA LEU A 116 -6.97 1.67 -1.05
C LEU A 116 -6.54 2.07 -2.47
N VAL A 117 -6.24 3.36 -2.64
CA VAL A 117 -5.98 4.01 -3.92
C VAL A 117 -4.57 4.57 -3.90
N ARG A 118 -3.75 4.18 -4.88
CA ARG A 118 -2.39 4.70 -5.03
C ARG A 118 -2.44 5.98 -5.87
N PRO A 119 -1.72 7.05 -5.49
CA PRO A 119 -1.54 8.20 -6.36
C PRO A 119 -0.79 7.79 -7.62
N SER A 120 -1.23 8.30 -8.76
CA SER A 120 -0.52 8.12 -10.03
C SER A 120 0.89 8.69 -9.92
N SER A 121 1.88 7.91 -10.37
CA SER A 121 3.27 8.35 -10.41
C SER A 121 3.52 9.19 -11.65
N ASN A 122 3.96 10.43 -11.49
CA ASN A 122 4.39 11.29 -12.61
C ASN A 122 5.75 10.90 -13.20
N VAL A 123 6.36 9.80 -12.72
CA VAL A 123 7.60 9.25 -13.30
C VAL A 123 7.26 8.59 -14.64
N HIS A 124 7.62 9.24 -15.74
CA HIS A 124 7.49 8.67 -17.07
C HIS A 124 8.35 7.39 -17.19
N ASP A 125 7.74 6.26 -17.55
CA ASP A 125 8.41 4.94 -17.67
C ASP A 125 9.41 4.86 -18.85
N VAL A 126 9.67 5.98 -19.51
CA VAL A 126 10.56 6.13 -20.68
C VAL A 126 12.00 5.70 -20.35
N ASP A 127 12.49 6.03 -19.16
CA ASP A 127 13.84 5.64 -18.70
C ASP A 127 13.96 4.15 -18.40
N ARG A 128 12.85 3.47 -18.08
CA ARG A 128 12.84 2.03 -17.83
C ARG A 128 12.90 1.24 -19.14
N GLN A 129 12.18 1.70 -20.16
CA GLN A 129 12.21 1.10 -21.49
C GLN A 129 13.57 1.31 -22.17
N LYS A 130 14.14 2.52 -22.05
CA LYS A 130 15.49 2.82 -22.56
C LYS A 130 16.56 1.92 -21.93
N ARG A 131 16.60 1.83 -20.59
CA ARG A 131 17.54 0.94 -19.87
C ARG A 131 17.39 -0.54 -20.24
N LYS A 132 16.16 -1.01 -20.47
CA LYS A 132 15.89 -2.39 -20.90
C LYS A 132 16.35 -2.64 -22.35
N GLY A 133 16.23 -1.64 -23.22
CA GLY A 133 16.77 -1.67 -24.58
C GLY A 133 18.30 -1.72 -24.61
N GLU A 134 18.95 -0.86 -23.81
CA GLU A 134 20.41 -0.84 -23.64
C GLU A 134 20.93 -2.17 -23.09
N ALA A 135 20.30 -2.73 -22.07
CA ALA A 135 20.67 -4.04 -21.52
C ALA A 135 20.59 -5.17 -22.56
N ARG A 136 19.52 -5.18 -23.39
CA ARG A 136 19.38 -6.15 -24.49
C ARG A 136 20.41 -5.94 -25.60
N ALA A 137 20.79 -4.70 -25.89
CA ALA A 137 21.82 -4.38 -26.86
C ALA A 137 23.20 -4.86 -26.38
N VAL A 138 23.51 -4.66 -25.10
CA VAL A 138 24.73 -5.17 -24.46
C VAL A 138 24.76 -6.70 -24.45
N GLU A 139 23.66 -7.36 -24.12
CA GLU A 139 23.54 -8.83 -24.18
C GLU A 139 23.79 -9.37 -25.59
N LYS A 140 23.19 -8.74 -26.61
CA LYS A 140 23.39 -9.11 -28.01
C LYS A 140 24.84 -8.88 -28.48
N ALA A 141 25.47 -7.80 -28.02
CA ALA A 141 26.88 -7.53 -28.29
C ALA A 141 27.78 -8.57 -27.61
N LEU A 142 27.51 -8.94 -26.37
CA LEU A 142 28.24 -9.97 -25.63
C LEU A 142 28.12 -11.34 -26.32
N TYR A 143 26.92 -11.70 -26.78
CA TYR A 143 26.69 -12.94 -27.53
C TYR A 143 27.48 -12.98 -28.84
N LYS A 144 27.54 -11.85 -29.57
CA LYS A 144 28.31 -11.73 -30.81
C LYS A 144 29.83 -11.82 -30.56
N MET A 145 30.31 -11.26 -29.46
CA MET A 145 31.73 -11.25 -29.08
C MET A 145 32.22 -12.59 -28.52
N ARG A 146 31.33 -13.36 -27.87
CA ARG A 146 31.68 -14.67 -27.31
C ARG A 146 31.87 -15.75 -28.39
N GLY A 147 31.35 -15.53 -29.61
CA GLY A 147 31.46 -16.45 -30.73
C GLY A 147 30.82 -17.83 -30.46
N PRO A 148 30.49 -18.63 -31.49
CA PRO A 148 30.07 -20.00 -31.27
C PRO A 148 31.23 -20.75 -30.62
N GLY A 149 30.99 -21.31 -29.43
CA GLY A 149 31.99 -22.11 -28.72
C GLY A 149 32.60 -23.13 -29.67
N ARG A 150 33.92 -23.07 -29.84
CA ARG A 150 34.67 -24.13 -30.52
C ARG A 150 34.37 -25.44 -29.78
N LYS A 151 33.88 -26.42 -30.54
CA LYS A 151 33.58 -27.78 -30.10
C LYS A 151 34.82 -28.44 -29.50
#